data_AF-A0A974P1Q7-F1
#
_entry.id   AF-A0A974P1Q7-F1
#
_cell.length_a   1.000
_cell.length_b   1.000
_cell.length_c   1.000
_cell.angle_alpha   90.00
_cell.angle_beta   90.00
_cell.angle_gamma   90.00
#
_symmetry.space_group_name_H-M   'P 1'
#
loop_
_entity.id
_entity.type
_entity.pdbx_description
1 polymer ?
#
loop_
_entity_poly.entity_id
_entity_poly.type
_entity_poly.pdbx_seq_one_letter_code
_entity_poly.pdbx_strand_id
1 'polypeptide(L)'
;MEVWRDYLASRLINDAAPILPKAFVEADFAFHGKALTGTPELNARWKRGVGATNLAMGDAVGKAYAAQYFPPEAKAKIEDLVGR
;
A
#
# COMPACT_ATOMS: atom_id res chain seq x y z
N MET A 1 -21.16 21.48 17.30
CA MET A 1 -19.67 21.54 17.31
C MET A 1 -19.04 20.23 17.77
N GLU A 2 -19.59 19.57 18.80
CA GLU A 2 -19.10 18.27 19.30
C GLU A 2 -19.07 17.16 18.25
N VAL A 3 -20.17 16.97 17.50
CA VAL A 3 -20.26 15.97 16.41
C VAL A 3 -19.12 16.09 15.38
N TRP A 4 -18.72 17.32 15.04
CA TRP A 4 -17.61 17.55 14.11
C TRP A 4 -16.26 17.16 14.73
N ARG A 5 -16.07 17.38 16.03
CA ARG A 5 -14.86 16.95 16.73
C ARG A 5 -14.77 15.43 16.78
N ASP A 6 -15.88 14.76 17.10
CA ASP A 6 -15.94 13.30 17.16
C ASP A 6 -15.69 12.68 15.78
N TYR A 7 -16.31 13.26 14.74
CA TYR A 7 -16.10 12.83 13.37
C TYR A 7 -14.64 12.97 12.91
N LEU A 8 -14.01 14.11 13.19
CA LEU A 8 -12.61 14.32 12.81
C LEU A 8 -11.66 13.42 13.61
N ALA A 9 -11.94 13.21 14.90
CA ALA A 9 -11.18 12.27 15.73
C ALA A 9 -11.30 10.84 15.19
N SER A 10 -12.51 10.39 14.84
CA SER A 10 -12.71 9.06 14.27
C SER A 10 -12.04 8.91 12.91
N ARG A 11 -12.08 9.93 12.05
CA ARG A 11 -11.40 9.92 10.74
C ARG A 11 -9.88 9.84 10.90
N LEU A 12 -9.31 10.63 11.81
CA LEU A 12 -7.86 10.59 12.08
C LEU A 12 -7.41 9.21 12.60
N ILE A 13 -8.15 8.65 13.56
CA ILE A 13 -7.84 7.31 14.09
C ILE A 13 -7.95 6.25 12.99
N ASN A 14 -8.98 6.35 12.15
CA ASN A 14 -9.18 5.41 11.05
C ASN A 14 -8.03 5.48 10.03
N ASP A 15 -7.64 6.68 9.61
CA ASP A 15 -6.55 6.87 8.65
C ASP A 15 -5.18 6.42 9.24
N ALA A 16 -4.98 6.54 10.55
CA ALA A 16 -3.76 6.09 11.25
C ALA A 16 -3.79 4.61 11.65
N ALA A 17 -4.94 3.94 11.62
CA ALA A 17 -5.13 2.59 12.14
C ALA A 17 -4.10 1.54 11.63
N PRO A 18 -3.67 1.56 10.35
CA PRO A 18 -2.71 0.58 9.84
C PRO A 18 -1.32 0.59 10.52
N ILE A 19 -0.96 1.69 11.19
CA ILE A 19 0.34 1.88 11.86
C ILE A 19 0.25 1.94 13.39
N LEU A 20 -0.95 1.81 13.95
CA LEU A 20 -1.20 1.78 15.39
C LEU A 20 -1.04 0.36 15.97
N PRO A 21 -1.18 0.17 17.30
CA PRO A 21 -1.15 -1.16 17.91
C PRO A 21 -2.14 -2.14 17.27
N LYS A 22 -1.84 -3.43 17.41
CA LYS A 22 -2.53 -4.55 16.73
C LYS A 22 -4.06 -4.46 16.72
N ALA A 23 -4.68 -4.08 17.83
CA ALA A 23 -6.14 -3.98 17.93
C ALA A 23 -6.75 -2.99 16.91
N PHE A 24 -6.09 -1.86 16.64
CA PHE A 24 -6.54 -0.88 15.65
C PHE A 24 -6.42 -1.43 14.23
N VAL A 25 -5.30 -2.09 13.93
CA VAL A 25 -5.05 -2.74 12.64
C VAL A 25 -6.10 -3.83 12.37
N GLU A 26 -6.45 -4.62 13.39
CA GLU A 26 -7.45 -5.68 13.27
C GLU A 26 -8.86 -5.13 13.06
N ALA A 27 -9.23 -4.06 13.78
CA ALA A 27 -10.51 -3.40 13.60
C ALA A 27 -10.65 -2.78 12.19
N ASP A 28 -9.60 -2.09 11.72
CA ASP A 28 -9.53 -1.53 10.38
C ASP A 28 -9.64 -2.62 9.31
N PHE A 29 -8.87 -3.70 9.45
CA PHE A 29 -8.92 -4.83 8.52
C PHE A 29 -10.27 -5.55 8.52
N ALA A 30 -10.91 -5.70 9.68
CA ALA A 30 -12.23 -6.33 9.78
C ALA A 30 -13.28 -5.60 8.96
N PHE A 31 -13.23 -4.26 8.91
CA PHE A 31 -14.15 -3.46 8.12
C PHE A 31 -13.68 -3.33 6.66
N HIS A 32 -12.53 -2.70 6.41
CA HIS A 32 -12.10 -2.36 5.05
C HIS A 32 -11.63 -3.57 4.25
N GLY A 33 -10.92 -4.51 4.87
CA GLY A 33 -10.41 -5.71 4.21
C GLY A 33 -11.45 -6.82 4.11
N LYS A 34 -12.05 -7.20 5.23
CA LYS A 34 -12.94 -8.36 5.26
C LYS A 34 -14.36 -8.00 4.83
N ALA A 35 -15.00 -7.01 5.46
CA ALA A 35 -16.40 -6.70 5.19
C ALA A 35 -16.62 -6.04 3.81
N LEU A 36 -15.76 -5.09 3.41
CA LEU A 36 -15.92 -4.38 2.13
C LEU A 36 -15.33 -5.11 0.92
N THR A 37 -14.14 -5.70 1.07
CA THR A 37 -13.42 -6.30 -0.08
C THR A 37 -13.34 -7.83 -0.04
N GLY A 38 -13.88 -8.48 0.99
CA GLY A 38 -13.87 -9.95 1.10
C GLY A 38 -12.47 -10.57 1.28
N THR A 39 -11.47 -9.77 1.64
CA THR A 39 -10.10 -10.24 1.83
C THR A 39 -10.03 -11.19 3.05
N PRO A 40 -9.57 -12.44 2.88
CA PRO A 40 -9.69 -13.46 3.92
C PRO A 40 -8.73 -13.22 5.09
N GLU A 41 -7.54 -12.70 4.81
CA GLU A 41 -6.48 -12.52 5.79
C GLU A 41 -5.71 -11.21 5.60
N LEU A 42 -5.20 -10.68 6.71
CA LEU A 42 -4.36 -9.51 6.70
C LEU A 42 -2.97 -9.88 6.18
N ASN A 43 -2.46 -9.11 5.23
CA ASN A 43 -1.11 -9.28 4.72
C ASN A 43 -0.07 -9.30 5.86
N ALA A 44 0.90 -10.21 5.74
CA ALA A 44 2.06 -10.28 6.61
C ALA A 44 2.73 -8.90 6.75
N ARG A 45 3.27 -8.60 7.93
CA ARG A 45 3.77 -7.25 8.28
C ARG A 45 4.81 -6.73 7.28
N TRP A 46 5.71 -7.58 6.81
CA TRP A 46 6.74 -7.18 5.84
C TRP A 46 6.15 -6.75 4.49
N LYS A 47 5.08 -7.42 4.01
CA LYS A 47 4.38 -7.03 2.76
C LYS A 47 3.72 -5.67 2.90
N ARG A 48 3.10 -5.40 4.05
CA ARG A 48 2.54 -4.07 4.36
C ARG A 48 3.63 -3.00 4.42
N GLY A 49 4.80 -3.32 4.97
CA GLY A 49 5.98 -2.46 4.92
C GLY A 49 6.43 -2.15 3.50
N VAL A 50 6.50 -3.15 2.62
CA VAL A 50 6.80 -2.95 1.19
C VAL A 50 5.79 -2.01 0.54
N GLY A 51 4.49 -2.22 0.79
CA GLY A 51 3.43 -1.34 0.29
C GLY A 51 3.58 0.11 0.76
N ALA A 52 3.85 0.31 2.05
CA ALA A 52 4.08 1.65 2.61
C ALA A 52 5.32 2.34 2.01
N THR A 53 6.42 1.63 1.85
CA THR A 53 7.63 2.16 1.20
C THR A 53 7.36 2.49 -0.27
N ASN A 54 6.64 1.63 -1.00
CA ASN A 54 6.29 1.89 -2.39
C ASN A 54 5.36 3.12 -2.55
N LEU A 55 4.43 3.33 -1.61
CA LEU A 55 3.59 4.53 -1.58
C LEU A 55 4.41 5.81 -1.36
N ALA A 56 5.41 5.76 -0.48
CA ALA A 56 6.21 6.94 -0.13
C ALA A 56 7.35 7.24 -1.13
N MET A 57 7.92 6.21 -1.76
CA MET A 57 9.14 6.32 -2.57
C MET A 57 9.19 5.33 -3.74
N GLY A 58 8.05 5.11 -4.40
CA GLY A 58 7.88 4.14 -5.49
C GLY A 58 8.90 4.26 -6.62
N ASP A 59 9.22 5.49 -7.06
CA ASP A 59 10.20 5.71 -8.14
C ASP A 59 11.62 5.28 -7.73
N ALA A 60 12.02 5.57 -6.49
CA ALA A 60 13.33 5.19 -5.98
C ALA A 60 13.44 3.65 -5.85
N VAL A 61 12.40 3.01 -5.32
CA VAL A 61 12.30 1.55 -5.24
C VAL A 61 12.31 0.93 -6.64
N GLY A 62 11.53 1.49 -7.57
CA GLY A 62 11.43 1.03 -8.95
C GLY A 62 12.74 1.14 -9.71
N LYS A 63 13.50 2.24 -9.52
CA LYS A 63 14.83 2.41 -10.10
C LYS A 63 15.82 1.36 -9.57
N ALA A 64 15.83 1.12 -8.26
CA ALA A 64 16.69 0.10 -7.66
C ALA A 64 16.33 -1.31 -8.16
N TYR A 65 15.03 -1.61 -8.27
CA TYR A 65 14.54 -2.86 -8.82
C TYR A 65 14.94 -3.06 -10.29
N ALA A 66 14.71 -2.05 -11.13
CA ALA A 66 15.05 -2.09 -12.55
C ALA A 66 16.56 -2.28 -12.78
N ALA A 67 17.40 -1.62 -11.99
CA ALA A 67 18.85 -1.79 -12.07
C ALA A 67 19.30 -3.23 -11.79
N GLN A 68 18.57 -3.99 -10.98
CA GLN A 68 18.90 -5.37 -10.64
C GLN A 68 18.22 -6.40 -11.55
N TYR A 69 17.01 -6.13 -12.02
CA TYR A 69 16.13 -7.13 -12.61
C TYR A 69 15.60 -6.78 -14.01
N PHE A 70 15.88 -5.59 -14.54
CA PHE A 70 15.43 -5.18 -15.87
C PHE A 70 16.62 -4.95 -16.81
N PRO A 71 17.09 -6.02 -17.50
CA PRO A 71 18.25 -5.93 -18.36
C PRO A 71 17.95 -5.11 -19.63
N PRO A 72 18.95 -4.44 -20.24
CA PRO A 72 18.76 -3.59 -21.41
C PRO A 72 18.11 -4.29 -22.60
N GLU A 73 18.34 -5.60 -22.78
CA GLU A 73 17.77 -6.40 -23.87
C GLU A 73 16.25 -6.51 -23.75
N ALA A 74 15.73 -6.60 -22.51
CA ALA A 74 14.29 -6.61 -22.27
C ALA A 74 13.65 -5.27 -22.68
N LYS A 75 14.35 -4.16 -22.43
CA LYS A 75 13.92 -2.83 -22.87
C LYS A 75 13.86 -2.74 -24.40
N ALA A 76 14.93 -3.15 -25.08
CA ALA A 76 15.00 -3.10 -26.54
C ALA A 76 13.89 -3.94 -27.21
N LYS A 77 13.61 -5.14 -26.69
CA LYS A 77 12.55 -6.00 -27.21
C LYS A 77 11.16 -5.39 -27.06
N ILE A 78 10.90 -4.73 -25.92
CA ILE A 78 9.62 -4.06 -25.70
C ILE A 78 9.48 -2.83 -26.61
N GLU A 79 10.55 -2.05 -26.82
CA GLU A 79 10.53 -0.89 -27.71
C GLU A 79 10.24 -1.27 -29.18
N ASP A 80 10.75 -2.40 -29.65
CA ASP A 80 10.46 -2.94 -30.99
C ASP A 80 8.99 -3.36 -31.14
N LEU A 81 8.44 -4.04 -30.13
CA LEU A 81 7.03 -4.48 -30.12
C LEU A 81 6.02 -3.34 -30.05
N VAL A 82 6.37 -2.25 -29.37
CA VAL A 82 5.48 -1.09 -29.25
C VAL A 82 5.39 -0.32 -30.58
N GLY A 83 6.31 -0.56 -31.52
CA GLY A 83 6.34 0.10 -32.81
C GLY A 83 6.57 1.59 -32.62
N ARG A 84 7.84 2.00 -32.67
CA ARG A 84 8.14 3.43 -32.80
C ARG A 84 7.46 4.03 -34.02
#